data_AF-A0A970YP35-F1
#
_entry.id   AF-A0A970YP35-F1
#
_cell.length_a   1.000
_cell.length_b   1.000
_cell.length_c   1.000
_cell.angle_alpha   90.00
_cell.angle_beta   90.00
_cell.angle_gamma   90.00
#
_symmetry.space_group_name_H-M   'P 1'
#
loop_
_entity.id
_entity.type
_entity.pdbx_description
1 polymer ?
#
loop_
_entity_poly.entity_id
_entity_poly.type
_entity_poly.pdbx_seq_one_letter_code
_entity_poly.pdbx_strand_id
1 'polypeptide(L)'
;MSSDKKPEKGLERISEGFTRFQTPHTYAIIFFVVIFCWLLTLIIPAGLFSTHDVEYVDSNGETKTRTVLMADTFRYSYELDEESLSTELGKLANDSATLEELGVDQETLNEFLSSDPASWDQGQLDSLGLSEPVLYDLYGDSVFDTGKKLHNVATIWGTDDFYGFGVLNYIFEGLVTGSKYGSAVGIVALILVVGGSFGIIMRTGAIDAGIYAFIRKTKGLERLALPLLFFLFSLGGATFGMSEEVIPFAMIMVPFVIALGYDSIVAVTVTFVASQVGNATSWMSPFSVAIAQGISGIPVLSGASFRLVVWFVVTAAAAGYMMYYGEKVRKNPQISVMYELDGYFRDRIEQSTEEDRKFTLGDKLILLEMLAVLIWIIWGVTKKAYYIPEIASQFFVMGLVAGIIAVIFKLNGMTINEMASSFQRGVADLAGTAV
;
A
#
# COMPACT_ATOMS: atom_id res chain seq x y z
N MET A 1 25.05 -32.31 -46.11
CA MET A 1 25.74 -32.89 -44.95
C MET A 1 24.98 -32.46 -43.71
N SER A 2 24.21 -33.38 -43.15
CA SER A 2 23.54 -33.24 -41.85
C SER A 2 24.60 -33.11 -40.76
N SER A 3 24.50 -32.10 -39.91
CA SER A 3 25.33 -31.94 -38.71
C SER A 3 24.41 -31.99 -37.50
N ASP A 4 24.26 -33.18 -36.94
CA ASP A 4 23.69 -33.45 -35.62
C ASP A 4 24.31 -32.52 -34.56
N LYS A 5 23.53 -31.55 -34.08
CA LYS A 5 23.82 -30.91 -32.78
C LYS A 5 23.27 -31.81 -31.69
N LYS A 6 24.17 -32.45 -30.94
CA LYS A 6 23.87 -33.13 -29.66
C LYS A 6 23.08 -32.20 -28.73
N PRO A 7 22.07 -32.70 -28.00
CA PRO A 7 21.38 -31.89 -27.00
C PRO A 7 22.31 -31.61 -25.81
N GLU A 8 22.34 -30.35 -25.38
CA GLU A 8 23.09 -29.84 -24.24
C GLU A 8 22.61 -30.48 -22.93
N LYS A 9 23.25 -31.58 -22.52
CA LYS A 9 23.08 -32.22 -21.21
C LYS A 9 23.65 -31.40 -20.02
N GLY A 10 23.91 -30.11 -20.21
CA GLY A 10 24.49 -29.22 -19.19
C GLY A 10 23.46 -28.45 -18.36
N LEU A 11 22.24 -28.27 -18.86
CA LEU A 11 21.22 -27.39 -18.28
C LEU A 11 20.37 -28.02 -17.16
N GLU A 12 20.38 -29.35 -17.01
CA GLU A 12 19.59 -30.01 -15.95
C GLU A 12 20.25 -30.01 -14.57
N ARG A 13 21.54 -29.67 -14.44
CA ARG A 13 22.29 -29.88 -13.19
C ARG A 13 22.41 -28.68 -12.24
N ILE A 14 21.86 -27.51 -12.59
CA ILE A 14 22.00 -26.30 -11.76
C ILE A 14 20.68 -25.93 -11.03
N SER A 15 19.55 -26.57 -11.35
CA SER A 15 18.29 -26.38 -10.60
C SER A 15 18.15 -27.28 -9.36
N GLU A 16 19.11 -28.18 -9.11
CA GLU A 16 19.08 -29.10 -7.97
C GLU A 16 19.83 -28.59 -6.72
N GLY A 17 19.98 -27.28 -6.60
CA GLY A 17 20.58 -26.61 -5.43
C GLY A 17 19.54 -26.17 -4.39
N PHE A 18 19.31 -27.02 -3.40
CA PHE A 18 18.71 -26.77 -2.07
C PHE A 18 17.20 -26.47 -1.90
N THR A 19 16.44 -26.05 -2.91
CA THR A 19 14.97 -26.16 -2.88
C THR A 19 14.40 -26.29 -4.29
N ARG A 20 13.90 -27.47 -4.67
CA ARG A 20 13.08 -27.67 -5.90
C ARG A 20 11.72 -26.93 -5.86
N PHE A 21 11.52 -26.04 -4.90
CA PHE A 21 10.30 -25.26 -4.75
C PHE A 21 10.35 -24.06 -5.68
N GLN A 22 9.69 -24.18 -6.85
CA GLN A 22 9.36 -23.00 -7.63
C GLN A 22 8.29 -22.22 -6.86
N THR A 23 8.61 -20.98 -6.47
CA THR A 23 7.64 -20.11 -5.83
C THR A 23 6.45 -19.91 -6.77
N PRO A 24 5.22 -20.21 -6.34
CA PRO A 24 4.04 -19.98 -7.18
C PRO A 24 3.91 -18.52 -7.58
N HIS A 25 3.20 -18.27 -8.67
CA HIS A 25 2.86 -16.91 -9.10
C HIS A 25 2.14 -16.15 -7.97
N THR A 26 2.35 -14.83 -7.84
CA THR A 26 1.74 -14.01 -6.79
C THR A 26 0.22 -14.17 -6.71
N TYR A 27 -0.47 -14.18 -7.87
CA TYR A 27 -1.90 -14.50 -7.93
C TYR A 27 -2.29 -15.86 -7.37
N ALA A 28 -1.48 -16.90 -7.58
CA ALA A 28 -1.75 -18.22 -7.02
C ALA A 28 -1.61 -18.21 -5.49
N ILE A 29 -0.65 -17.44 -4.97
CA ILE A 29 -0.47 -17.24 -3.52
C ILE A 29 -1.67 -16.50 -2.94
N ILE A 30 -2.08 -15.37 -3.54
CA ILE A 30 -3.25 -14.59 -3.08
C ILE A 30 -4.51 -15.45 -3.11
N PHE A 31 -4.74 -16.19 -4.20
CA PHE A 31 -5.90 -17.07 -4.31
C PHE A 31 -5.91 -18.16 -3.23
N PHE A 32 -4.76 -18.76 -2.93
CA PHE A 32 -4.64 -19.70 -1.84
C PHE A 32 -4.93 -19.05 -0.48
N VAL A 33 -4.42 -17.84 -0.24
CA VAL A 33 -4.68 -17.07 0.99
C VAL A 33 -6.18 -16.77 1.13
N VAL A 34 -6.85 -16.37 0.05
CA VAL A 34 -8.31 -16.12 0.06
C VAL A 34 -9.09 -17.38 0.41
N ILE A 35 -8.77 -18.54 -0.22
CA ILE A 35 -9.40 -19.82 0.11
C ILE A 35 -9.11 -20.21 1.56
N PHE A 36 -7.87 -20.04 2.01
CA PHE A 36 -7.48 -20.36 3.37
C PHE A 36 -8.24 -19.50 4.38
N CYS A 37 -8.31 -18.18 4.16
CA CYS A 37 -9.11 -17.26 4.98
C CYS A 37 -10.59 -17.65 4.98
N TRP A 38 -11.15 -18.03 3.83
CA TRP A 38 -12.52 -18.52 3.75
C TRP A 38 -12.74 -19.77 4.60
N LEU A 39 -11.85 -20.76 4.50
CA LEU A 39 -11.92 -21.96 5.35
C LEU A 39 -11.80 -21.61 6.84
N LEU A 40 -10.98 -20.61 7.19
CA LEU A 40 -10.91 -20.12 8.56
C LEU A 40 -12.22 -19.51 9.04
N THR A 41 -13.00 -18.84 8.19
CA THR A 41 -14.34 -18.34 8.59
C THR A 41 -15.30 -19.47 9.00
N LEU A 42 -15.09 -20.69 8.49
CA LEU A 42 -15.88 -21.87 8.87
C LEU A 42 -15.47 -22.47 10.21
N ILE A 43 -14.22 -22.27 10.63
CA ILE A 43 -13.61 -22.95 11.79
C ILE A 43 -13.48 -22.01 12.98
N ILE A 44 -13.17 -20.73 12.72
CA ILE A 44 -12.93 -19.73 13.75
C ILE A 44 -14.26 -19.03 14.05
N PRO A 45 -14.76 -19.11 15.30
CA PRO A 45 -15.96 -18.38 15.69
C PRO A 45 -15.72 -16.87 15.67
N ALA A 46 -16.77 -16.12 15.39
CA ALA A 46 -16.76 -14.67 15.41
C ALA A 46 -16.48 -14.16 16.83
N GLY A 47 -15.75 -13.05 16.91
CA GLY A 47 -15.47 -12.38 18.16
C GLY A 47 -15.26 -10.89 17.96
N LEU A 48 -15.43 -10.15 19.03
CA LEU A 48 -15.47 -8.70 19.06
C LEU A 48 -14.71 -8.17 20.28
N PHE A 49 -14.27 -6.92 20.16
CA PHE A 49 -13.72 -6.13 21.26
C PHE A 49 -14.66 -4.95 21.51
N SER A 50 -14.78 -4.53 22.77
CA SER A 50 -15.42 -3.26 23.06
C SER A 50 -14.55 -2.11 22.55
N THR A 51 -15.20 -1.03 22.11
CA THR A 51 -14.53 0.15 21.60
C THR A 51 -14.84 1.36 22.46
N HIS A 52 -13.89 2.29 22.54
CA HIS A 52 -14.13 3.61 23.11
C HIS A 52 -13.49 4.66 22.22
N ASP A 53 -14.02 5.88 22.32
CA ASP A 53 -13.52 7.02 21.59
C ASP A 53 -12.40 7.70 22.37
N VAL A 54 -11.24 7.83 21.73
CA VAL A 54 -10.10 8.57 22.27
C VAL A 54 -9.91 9.84 21.46
N GLU A 55 -9.93 10.97 22.16
CA GLU A 55 -9.56 12.26 21.60
C GLU A 55 -8.04 12.41 21.58
N TYR A 56 -7.50 12.80 20.43
CA TYR A 56 -6.09 13.16 20.29
C TYR A 56 -5.96 14.46 19.51
N VAL A 57 -4.93 15.23 19.85
CA VAL A 57 -4.59 16.46 19.13
C VAL A 57 -3.70 16.10 17.94
N ASP A 58 -4.13 16.47 16.74
CA ASP A 58 -3.36 16.22 15.53
C ASP A 58 -2.18 17.19 15.38
N SER A 59 -1.36 16.99 14.34
CA SER A 59 -0.18 17.83 14.08
C SER A 59 -0.50 19.32 13.82
N ASN A 60 -1.75 19.66 13.59
CA ASN A 60 -2.23 21.02 13.34
C ASN A 60 -2.87 21.65 14.60
N GLY A 61 -2.95 20.91 15.70
CA GLY A 61 -3.56 21.39 16.94
C GLY A 61 -5.08 21.18 17.00
N GLU A 62 -5.67 20.44 16.05
CA GLU A 62 -7.10 20.12 16.07
C GLU A 62 -7.35 18.84 16.87
N THR A 63 -8.37 18.85 17.74
CA THR A 63 -8.83 17.66 18.44
C THR A 63 -9.60 16.76 17.46
N LYS A 64 -9.13 15.53 17.29
CA LYS A 64 -9.81 14.49 16.51
C LYS A 64 -10.13 13.31 17.40
N THR A 65 -11.29 12.72 17.16
CA THR A 65 -11.74 11.51 17.85
C THR A 65 -11.41 10.30 17.01
N ARG A 66 -10.88 9.25 17.64
CA ARG A 66 -10.71 7.94 17.02
C ARG A 66 -11.23 6.86 17.93
N THR A 67 -12.11 6.03 17.38
CA THR A 67 -12.57 4.81 18.01
C THR A 67 -11.44 3.80 18.07
N VAL A 68 -11.08 3.36 19.27
CA VAL A 68 -10.01 2.38 19.53
C VAL A 68 -10.56 1.19 20.30
N LEU A 69 -9.93 0.03 20.07
CA LEU A 69 -10.28 -1.20 20.76
C LEU A 69 -9.79 -1.16 22.21
N MET A 70 -10.62 -1.63 23.14
CA MET A 70 -10.25 -1.83 24.53
C MET A 70 -9.53 -3.16 24.68
N ALA A 71 -8.29 -3.14 25.15
CA ALA A 71 -7.54 -4.36 25.43
C ALA A 71 -8.28 -5.24 26.46
N ASP A 72 -8.09 -6.56 26.38
CA ASP A 72 -8.69 -7.55 27.29
C ASP A 72 -10.23 -7.63 27.31
N THR A 73 -10.92 -6.97 26.37
CA THR A 73 -12.40 -7.02 26.22
C THR A 73 -12.88 -8.01 25.15
N PHE A 74 -11.99 -8.90 24.70
CA PHE A 74 -12.34 -9.89 23.68
C PHE A 74 -13.45 -10.81 24.18
N ARG A 75 -14.51 -10.95 23.39
CA ARG A 75 -15.59 -11.92 23.59
C ARG A 75 -16.01 -12.54 22.28
N TYR A 76 -16.57 -13.75 22.35
CA TYR A 76 -17.18 -14.39 21.19
C TYR A 76 -18.56 -13.79 20.93
N SER A 77 -18.98 -13.77 19.66
CA SER A 77 -20.34 -13.45 19.29
C SER A 77 -21.24 -14.64 19.58
N TYR A 78 -22.43 -14.37 20.09
CA TYR A 78 -23.44 -15.35 20.50
C TYR A 78 -24.82 -14.96 19.95
N GLU A 79 -25.72 -15.91 19.82
CA GLU A 79 -27.13 -15.62 19.50
C GLU A 79 -27.78 -14.88 20.68
N LEU A 80 -28.84 -14.11 20.40
CA LEU A 80 -29.62 -13.45 21.44
C LEU A 80 -30.42 -14.51 22.22
N ASP A 81 -30.42 -14.40 23.55
CA ASP A 81 -31.32 -15.18 24.40
C ASP A 81 -32.68 -14.46 24.44
N GLU A 82 -33.64 -14.94 23.65
CA GLU A 82 -34.95 -14.29 23.46
C GLU A 82 -35.72 -14.08 24.78
N GLU A 83 -35.66 -15.05 25.70
CA GLU A 83 -36.42 -15.01 26.95
C GLU A 83 -35.81 -14.00 27.93
N SER A 84 -34.49 -14.04 28.09
CA SER A 84 -33.74 -13.13 28.93
C SER A 84 -33.77 -11.70 28.38
N LEU A 85 -33.55 -11.54 27.07
CA LEU A 85 -33.56 -10.24 26.40
C LEU A 85 -34.94 -9.57 26.47
N SER A 86 -36.03 -10.31 26.21
CA SER A 86 -37.39 -9.76 26.33
C SER A 86 -37.67 -9.25 27.75
N THR A 87 -37.21 -10.00 28.76
CA THR A 87 -37.37 -9.64 30.17
C THR A 87 -36.60 -8.37 30.52
N GLU A 88 -35.33 -8.27 30.12
CA GLU A 88 -34.49 -7.11 30.43
C GLU A 88 -34.89 -5.86 29.63
N LEU A 89 -35.21 -5.99 28.34
CA LEU A 89 -35.71 -4.86 27.55
C LEU A 89 -37.07 -4.37 28.04
N GLY A 90 -37.94 -5.25 28.56
CA GLY A 90 -39.19 -4.86 29.21
C GLY A 90 -38.97 -4.05 30.50
N LYS A 91 -37.88 -4.29 31.23
CA LYS A 91 -37.48 -3.44 32.38
C LYS A 91 -36.91 -2.12 31.89
N LEU A 92 -36.04 -2.14 30.88
CA LEU A 92 -35.44 -0.95 30.28
C LEU A 92 -36.48 0.02 29.73
N ALA A 93 -37.54 -0.51 29.10
CA ALA A 93 -38.65 0.29 28.58
C ALA A 93 -39.38 1.11 29.66
N ASN A 94 -39.26 0.73 30.94
CA ASN A 94 -39.81 1.45 32.08
C ASN A 94 -38.78 2.35 32.79
N ASP A 95 -37.51 2.31 32.37
CA ASP A 95 -36.42 3.12 32.93
C ASP A 95 -36.08 4.28 31.99
N SER A 96 -36.89 5.34 32.08
CA SER A 96 -36.73 6.55 31.25
C SER A 96 -35.36 7.23 31.42
N ALA A 97 -34.68 7.05 32.55
CA ALA A 97 -33.38 7.68 32.79
C ALA A 97 -32.28 7.00 31.97
N THR A 98 -32.25 5.66 31.98
CA THR A 98 -31.27 4.88 31.20
C THR A 98 -31.53 4.99 29.69
N LEU A 99 -32.80 5.06 29.26
CA LEU A 99 -33.15 5.29 27.85
C LEU A 99 -32.65 6.65 27.32
N GLU A 100 -32.76 7.70 28.13
CA GLU A 100 -32.27 9.03 27.78
C GLU A 100 -30.73 9.06 27.68
N GLU A 101 -30.02 8.36 28.57
CA GLU A 101 -28.56 8.23 28.52
C GLU A 101 -28.06 7.50 27.27
N LEU A 102 -28.77 6.43 26.87
CA LEU A 102 -28.44 5.64 25.69
C LEU A 102 -28.93 6.26 24.37
N GLY A 103 -29.79 7.29 24.43
CA GLY A 103 -30.42 7.90 23.26
C GLY A 103 -31.44 6.98 22.57
N VAL A 104 -32.01 6.01 23.29
CA VAL A 104 -32.98 5.04 22.77
C VAL A 104 -34.38 5.61 22.91
N ASP A 105 -35.13 5.66 21.81
CA ASP A 105 -36.51 6.16 21.82
C ASP A 105 -37.47 5.14 22.44
N GLN A 106 -38.19 5.58 23.48
CA GLN A 106 -39.08 4.72 24.27
C GLN A 106 -40.29 4.22 23.46
N GLU A 107 -40.82 5.01 22.55
CA GLU A 107 -41.96 4.61 21.71
C GLU A 107 -41.56 3.51 20.73
N THR A 108 -40.41 3.70 20.07
CA THR A 108 -39.84 2.74 19.12
C THR A 108 -39.44 1.43 19.81
N LEU A 109 -38.88 1.50 21.04
CA LEU A 109 -38.57 0.31 21.83
C LEU A 109 -39.83 -0.47 22.22
N ASN A 110 -40.91 0.22 22.61
CA ASN A 110 -42.17 -0.44 22.94
C ASN A 110 -42.84 -1.08 21.71
N GLU A 111 -42.71 -0.45 20.53
CA GLU A 111 -43.16 -1.05 19.26
C GLU A 111 -42.36 -2.32 18.96
N PHE A 112 -41.03 -2.29 19.11
CA PHE A 112 -40.18 -3.47 18.95
C PHE A 112 -40.56 -4.59 19.92
N LEU A 113 -40.79 -4.28 21.20
CA LEU A 113 -41.23 -5.25 22.22
C LEU A 113 -42.58 -5.90 21.94
N SER A 114 -43.42 -5.28 21.09
CA SER A 114 -44.70 -5.83 20.66
C SER A 114 -44.58 -6.88 19.55
N SER A 115 -43.42 -6.97 18.91
CA SER A 115 -43.12 -7.97 17.87
C SER A 115 -42.73 -9.32 18.47
N ASP A 116 -42.69 -10.36 17.63
CA ASP A 116 -42.36 -11.72 18.05
C ASP A 116 -40.87 -11.83 18.42
N PRO A 117 -40.51 -12.20 19.67
CA PRO A 117 -39.11 -12.34 20.09
C PRO A 117 -38.27 -13.27 19.21
N ALA A 118 -38.90 -14.30 18.62
CA ALA A 118 -38.22 -15.23 17.71
C ALA A 118 -37.82 -14.61 16.36
N SER A 119 -38.30 -13.41 16.06
CA SER A 119 -37.95 -12.66 14.86
C SER A 119 -36.89 -11.59 15.09
N TRP A 120 -36.44 -11.41 16.33
CA TRP A 120 -35.48 -10.38 16.70
C TRP A 120 -34.08 -10.73 16.20
N ASP A 121 -33.45 -9.77 15.54
CA ASP A 121 -32.05 -9.85 15.16
C ASP A 121 -31.25 -8.64 15.67
N GLN A 122 -29.92 -8.79 15.67
CA GLN A 122 -29.01 -7.74 16.13
C GLN A 122 -29.11 -6.47 15.27
N GLY A 123 -29.43 -6.57 13.98
CA GLY A 123 -29.54 -5.40 13.09
C GLY A 123 -30.74 -4.50 13.43
N GLN A 124 -31.85 -5.09 13.87
CA GLN A 124 -33.00 -4.36 14.39
C GLN A 124 -32.64 -3.64 15.69
N LEU A 125 -31.95 -4.32 16.62
CA LEU A 125 -31.51 -3.72 17.88
C LEU A 125 -30.49 -2.59 17.66
N ASP A 126 -29.58 -2.74 16.69
CA ASP A 126 -28.64 -1.69 16.29
C ASP A 126 -29.38 -0.43 15.84
N SER A 127 -30.48 -0.58 15.09
CA SER A 127 -31.30 0.55 14.64
C SER A 127 -32.02 1.30 15.77
N LEU A 128 -32.22 0.63 16.92
CA LEU A 128 -32.76 1.23 18.14
C LEU A 128 -31.67 1.89 19.01
N GLY A 129 -30.39 1.77 18.64
CA GLY A 129 -29.26 2.18 19.47
C GLY A 129 -28.80 1.13 20.49
N LEU A 130 -29.41 -0.06 20.50
CA LEU A 130 -29.09 -1.18 21.39
C LEU A 130 -28.11 -2.16 20.72
N SER A 131 -26.95 -1.63 20.33
CA SER A 131 -25.91 -2.45 19.71
C SER A 131 -25.36 -3.53 20.64
N GLU A 132 -24.77 -4.59 20.10
CA GLU A 132 -24.20 -5.69 20.89
C GLU A 132 -23.23 -5.20 21.99
N PRO A 133 -22.34 -4.21 21.76
CA PRO A 133 -21.55 -3.61 22.84
C PRO A 133 -22.37 -2.95 23.95
N VAL A 134 -23.44 -2.24 23.59
CA VAL A 134 -24.33 -1.58 24.56
C VAL A 134 -25.07 -2.62 25.40
N LEU A 135 -25.63 -3.66 24.77
CA LEU A 135 -26.29 -4.76 25.47
C LEU A 135 -25.34 -5.50 26.41
N TYR A 136 -24.10 -5.70 25.98
CA TYR A 136 -23.07 -6.31 26.82
C TYR A 136 -22.69 -5.42 28.01
N ASP A 137 -22.57 -4.11 27.83
CA ASP A 137 -22.24 -3.20 28.94
C ASP A 137 -23.38 -3.12 29.97
N LEU A 138 -24.64 -3.26 29.53
CA LEU A 138 -25.82 -3.23 30.42
C LEU A 138 -26.07 -4.55 31.14
N TYR A 139 -25.97 -5.67 30.43
CA TYR A 139 -26.46 -6.97 30.90
C TYR A 139 -25.38 -8.07 30.91
N GLY A 140 -24.21 -7.80 30.34
CA GLY A 140 -23.16 -8.80 30.16
C GLY A 140 -23.63 -9.96 29.28
N ASP A 141 -23.18 -11.17 29.61
CA ASP A 141 -23.53 -12.39 28.86
C ASP A 141 -24.98 -12.86 29.09
N SER A 142 -25.78 -12.22 29.97
CA SER A 142 -27.08 -12.77 30.38
C SER A 142 -28.14 -12.71 29.28
N VAL A 143 -28.00 -11.81 28.30
CA VAL A 143 -28.93 -11.65 27.17
C VAL A 143 -28.48 -12.41 25.91
N PHE A 144 -27.45 -13.25 26.05
CA PHE A 144 -26.85 -14.00 24.95
C PHE A 144 -26.82 -15.51 25.25
N ASP A 145 -27.14 -16.34 24.25
CA ASP A 145 -26.99 -17.80 24.35
C ASP A 145 -25.51 -18.19 24.19
N THR A 146 -24.81 -18.21 25.33
CA THR A 146 -23.40 -18.64 25.40
C THR A 146 -23.16 -20.11 25.06
N GLY A 147 -24.22 -20.91 24.84
CA GLY A 147 -24.15 -22.30 24.44
C GLY A 147 -23.65 -22.51 23.02
N LYS A 148 -23.80 -21.51 22.12
CA LYS A 148 -23.36 -21.58 20.72
C LYS A 148 -22.63 -20.32 20.29
N LYS A 149 -21.38 -20.49 19.88
CA LYS A 149 -20.61 -19.41 19.26
C LYS A 149 -21.07 -19.20 17.83
N LEU A 150 -21.29 -17.95 17.46
CA LEU A 150 -21.59 -17.56 16.10
C LEU A 150 -20.35 -17.63 15.22
N HIS A 151 -20.57 -17.82 13.92
CA HIS A 151 -19.55 -17.76 12.89
C HIS A 151 -19.98 -16.76 11.82
N ASN A 152 -19.12 -15.80 11.51
CA ASN A 152 -19.30 -14.91 10.37
C ASN A 152 -18.77 -15.59 9.11
N VAL A 153 -19.51 -16.61 8.66
CA VAL A 153 -19.13 -17.42 7.49
C VAL A 153 -19.26 -16.57 6.23
N ALA A 154 -18.15 -16.37 5.52
CA ALA A 154 -18.22 -15.75 4.20
C ALA A 154 -18.92 -16.71 3.22
N THR A 155 -19.92 -16.21 2.52
CA THR A 155 -20.67 -16.99 1.53
C THR A 155 -19.84 -17.21 0.27
N ILE A 156 -20.20 -18.21 -0.55
CA ILE A 156 -19.52 -18.40 -1.84
C ILE A 156 -19.79 -17.20 -2.77
N TRP A 157 -21.00 -16.66 -2.71
CA TRP A 157 -21.45 -15.48 -3.44
C TRP A 157 -22.24 -14.59 -2.49
N GLY A 158 -22.05 -13.27 -2.57
CA GLY A 158 -22.84 -12.32 -1.81
C GLY A 158 -22.86 -10.95 -2.49
N THR A 159 -23.85 -10.13 -2.20
CA THR A 159 -23.90 -8.71 -2.56
C THR A 159 -24.54 -7.97 -1.38
N ASP A 160 -24.60 -6.64 -1.42
CA ASP A 160 -25.33 -5.87 -0.38
C ASP A 160 -26.77 -6.39 -0.18
N ASP A 161 -27.45 -6.78 -1.27
CA ASP A 161 -28.79 -7.37 -1.23
C ASP A 161 -28.83 -8.86 -0.80
N PHE A 162 -27.70 -9.55 -0.72
CA PHE A 162 -27.62 -11.00 -0.47
C PHE A 162 -26.45 -11.35 0.46
N TYR A 163 -26.69 -11.35 1.77
CA TYR A 163 -25.78 -11.86 2.82
C TYR A 163 -24.38 -11.23 2.86
N GLY A 164 -24.18 -10.06 2.22
CA GLY A 164 -22.92 -9.31 2.29
C GLY A 164 -21.81 -9.87 1.40
N PHE A 165 -20.59 -9.96 1.93
CA PHE A 165 -19.37 -10.25 1.17
C PHE A 165 -19.23 -11.74 0.81
N GLY A 166 -19.03 -12.04 -0.48
CA GLY A 166 -18.79 -13.40 -0.96
C GLY A 166 -17.38 -13.64 -1.47
N VAL A 167 -16.92 -14.89 -1.36
CA VAL A 167 -15.55 -15.31 -1.74
C VAL A 167 -15.31 -15.18 -3.24
N LEU A 168 -16.31 -15.39 -4.09
CA LEU A 168 -16.12 -15.34 -5.55
C LEU A 168 -16.28 -13.94 -6.14
N ASN A 169 -16.94 -13.00 -5.45
CA ASN A 169 -17.07 -11.61 -5.88
C ASN A 169 -16.08 -10.65 -5.19
N TYR A 170 -15.19 -11.18 -4.33
CA TYR A 170 -14.22 -10.39 -3.56
C TYR A 170 -13.37 -9.41 -4.39
N ILE A 171 -13.03 -9.76 -5.63
CA ILE A 171 -12.25 -8.88 -6.52
C ILE A 171 -13.08 -7.65 -6.88
N PHE A 172 -14.33 -7.85 -7.29
CA PHE A 172 -15.21 -6.75 -7.66
C PHE A 172 -15.50 -5.89 -6.44
N GLU A 173 -15.92 -6.49 -5.33
CA GLU A 173 -16.18 -5.78 -4.08
C GLU A 173 -14.94 -5.02 -3.61
N GLY A 174 -13.75 -5.63 -3.58
CA GLY A 174 -12.52 -4.93 -3.20
C GLY A 174 -12.18 -3.71 -4.06
N LEU A 175 -12.61 -3.69 -5.33
CA LEU A 175 -12.43 -2.58 -6.26
C LEU A 175 -13.48 -1.48 -6.11
N VAL A 176 -14.65 -1.77 -5.53
CA VAL A 176 -15.77 -0.81 -5.43
C VAL A 176 -16.13 -0.43 -4.00
N THR A 177 -15.74 -1.24 -3.01
CA THR A 177 -15.99 -0.99 -1.58
C THR A 177 -14.95 -0.02 -1.03
N GLY A 178 -15.43 1.08 -0.45
CA GLY A 178 -14.61 2.11 0.18
C GLY A 178 -14.79 3.48 -0.47
N SER A 179 -13.77 4.31 -0.40
CA SER A 179 -13.78 5.64 -1.01
C SER A 179 -12.47 5.92 -1.72
N LYS A 180 -12.40 7.02 -2.48
CA LYS A 180 -11.14 7.50 -3.08
C LYS A 180 -10.04 7.77 -2.06
N TYR A 181 -10.39 7.95 -0.77
CA TYR A 181 -9.44 8.12 0.33
C TYR A 181 -9.10 6.80 1.04
N GLY A 182 -9.82 5.71 0.73
CA GLY A 182 -9.57 4.38 1.27
C GLY A 182 -8.33 3.73 0.66
N SER A 183 -7.70 2.83 1.42
CA SER A 183 -6.47 2.15 0.99
C SER A 183 -6.69 1.28 -0.25
N ALA A 184 -7.77 0.49 -0.34
CA ALA A 184 -7.98 -0.39 -1.50
C ALA A 184 -8.22 0.40 -2.80
N VAL A 185 -9.41 0.98 -2.97
CA VAL A 185 -9.80 1.70 -4.21
C VAL A 185 -8.86 2.86 -4.53
N GLY A 186 -8.41 3.60 -3.51
CA GLY A 186 -7.47 4.70 -3.69
C GLY A 186 -6.12 4.23 -4.25
N ILE A 187 -5.52 3.18 -3.68
CA ILE A 187 -4.22 2.67 -4.14
C ILE A 187 -4.33 2.08 -5.55
N VAL A 188 -5.40 1.36 -5.86
CA VAL A 188 -5.67 0.86 -7.22
C VAL A 188 -5.70 2.02 -8.21
N ALA A 189 -6.50 3.05 -7.93
CA ALA A 189 -6.59 4.22 -8.80
C ALA A 189 -5.23 4.95 -8.94
N LEU A 190 -4.49 5.11 -7.84
CA LEU A 190 -3.15 5.70 -7.82
C LEU A 190 -2.20 4.90 -8.72
N ILE A 191 -2.10 3.58 -8.55
CA ILE A 191 -1.19 2.72 -9.31
C ILE A 191 -1.49 2.82 -10.81
N LEU A 192 -2.76 2.77 -11.21
CA LEU A 192 -3.14 2.88 -12.62
C LEU A 192 -2.78 4.25 -13.20
N VAL A 193 -3.11 5.35 -12.52
CA VAL A 193 -2.80 6.72 -12.97
C VAL A 193 -1.29 6.93 -13.06
N VAL A 194 -0.55 6.49 -12.04
CA VAL A 194 0.91 6.54 -11.99
C VAL A 194 1.50 5.74 -13.16
N GLY A 195 1.04 4.51 -13.38
CA GLY A 195 1.50 3.66 -14.47
C GLY A 195 1.33 4.35 -15.81
N GLY A 196 0.16 4.93 -16.06
CA GLY A 196 -0.10 5.68 -17.29
C GLY A 196 0.82 6.90 -17.46
N SER A 197 1.00 7.70 -16.41
CA SER A 197 1.93 8.84 -16.45
C SER A 197 3.36 8.42 -16.74
N PHE A 198 3.83 7.35 -16.10
CA PHE A 198 5.16 6.82 -16.35
C PHE A 198 5.30 6.20 -17.73
N GLY A 199 4.25 5.58 -18.28
CA GLY A 199 4.22 5.13 -19.67
C GLY A 199 4.50 6.28 -20.65
N ILE A 200 3.90 7.45 -20.43
CA ILE A 200 4.20 8.66 -21.22
C ILE A 200 5.67 9.06 -21.05
N ILE A 201 6.13 9.23 -19.81
CA ILE A 201 7.49 9.71 -19.50
C ILE A 201 8.55 8.78 -20.10
N MET A 202 8.38 7.46 -19.95
CA MET A 202 9.30 6.46 -20.50
C MET A 202 9.36 6.51 -22.03
N ARG A 203 8.23 6.78 -22.71
CA ARG A 203 8.18 6.94 -24.17
C ARG A 203 8.97 8.15 -24.65
N THR A 204 9.07 9.22 -23.85
CA THR A 204 9.83 10.44 -24.20
C THR A 204 11.33 10.17 -24.37
N GLY A 205 11.87 9.17 -23.66
CA GLY A 205 13.30 8.87 -23.64
C GLY A 205 14.17 9.82 -22.83
N ALA A 206 13.57 10.80 -22.15
CA ALA A 206 14.28 11.77 -21.31
C ALA A 206 15.00 11.10 -20.13
N ILE A 207 14.41 10.05 -19.56
CA ILE A 207 15.03 9.25 -18.49
C ILE A 207 16.34 8.63 -19.00
N ASP A 208 16.29 7.86 -20.09
CA ASP A 208 17.49 7.23 -20.66
C ASP A 208 18.57 8.30 -20.96
N ALA A 209 18.18 9.42 -21.58
CA ALA A 209 19.10 10.51 -21.91
C ALA A 209 19.74 11.14 -20.65
N GLY A 210 18.97 11.28 -19.57
CA GLY A 210 19.45 11.73 -18.26
C GLY A 210 20.43 10.74 -17.62
N ILE A 211 20.14 9.43 -17.70
CA ILE A 211 21.02 8.36 -17.22
C ILE A 211 22.37 8.44 -17.93
N TYR A 212 22.39 8.48 -19.27
CA TYR A 212 23.65 8.61 -20.03
C TYR A 212 24.38 9.91 -19.74
N ALA A 213 23.67 11.03 -19.60
CA ALA A 213 24.26 12.31 -19.24
C ALA A 213 24.92 12.26 -17.85
N PHE A 214 24.29 11.58 -16.90
CA PHE A 214 24.84 11.34 -15.57
C PHE A 214 26.10 10.48 -15.63
N ILE A 215 26.06 9.31 -16.25
CA ILE A 215 27.22 8.39 -16.34
C ILE A 215 28.43 9.08 -16.99
N ARG A 216 28.22 9.82 -18.09
CA ARG A 216 29.31 10.56 -18.75
C ARG A 216 29.97 11.62 -17.87
N LYS A 217 29.19 12.26 -16.97
CA LYS A 217 29.66 13.37 -16.13
C LYS A 217 30.26 12.90 -14.80
N THR A 218 29.81 11.77 -14.28
CA THR A 218 30.11 11.32 -12.92
C THR A 218 31.24 10.29 -12.86
N LYS A 219 31.97 10.05 -13.97
CA LYS A 219 33.02 9.03 -14.12
C LYS A 219 33.83 8.79 -12.83
N GLY A 220 33.55 7.67 -12.16
CA GLY A 220 34.22 7.21 -10.93
C GLY A 220 33.46 7.47 -9.61
N LEU A 221 32.57 8.47 -9.55
CA LEU A 221 31.74 8.78 -8.37
C LEU A 221 30.37 8.09 -8.36
N GLU A 222 30.01 7.36 -9.41
CA GLU A 222 28.72 6.65 -9.53
C GLU A 222 28.46 5.68 -8.37
N ARG A 223 29.52 5.15 -7.74
CA ARG A 223 29.45 4.32 -6.53
C ARG A 223 28.80 5.02 -5.33
N LEU A 224 28.94 6.34 -5.25
CA LEU A 224 28.35 7.14 -4.18
C LEU A 224 26.91 7.54 -4.46
N ALA A 225 26.42 7.35 -5.69
CA ALA A 225 25.04 7.68 -6.05
C ALA A 225 24.04 6.80 -5.28
N LEU A 226 24.28 5.48 -5.21
CA LEU A 226 23.34 4.56 -4.55
C LEU A 226 23.22 4.80 -3.03
N PRO A 227 24.30 4.97 -2.24
CA PRO A 227 24.17 5.33 -0.83
C PRO A 227 23.45 6.67 -0.64
N LEU A 228 23.76 7.68 -1.46
CA LEU A 228 23.11 8.98 -1.35
C LEU A 228 21.61 8.90 -1.65
N LEU A 229 21.23 8.15 -2.68
CA LEU A 229 19.83 7.87 -2.99
C LEU A 229 19.16 7.06 -1.87
N PHE A 230 19.85 6.09 -1.27
CA PHE A 230 19.33 5.33 -0.14
C PHE A 230 19.00 6.25 1.04
N PHE A 231 19.89 7.18 1.38
CA PHE A 231 19.62 8.18 2.42
C PHE A 231 18.45 9.09 2.05
N LEU A 232 18.32 9.46 0.78
CA LEU A 232 17.21 10.30 0.30
C LEU A 232 15.85 9.59 0.39
N PHE A 233 15.76 8.34 -0.08
CA PHE A 233 14.54 7.54 0.03
C PHE A 233 14.20 7.22 1.49
N SER A 234 15.21 6.88 2.29
CA SER A 234 15.04 6.69 3.73
C SER A 234 14.59 7.96 4.45
N LEU A 235 15.07 9.13 4.05
CA LEU A 235 14.59 10.40 4.59
C LEU A 235 13.11 10.60 4.27
N GLY A 236 12.66 10.28 3.06
CA GLY A 236 11.24 10.30 2.69
C GLY A 236 10.39 9.40 3.59
N GLY A 237 10.80 8.14 3.77
CA GLY A 237 10.16 7.21 4.69
C GLY A 237 10.13 7.71 6.14
N ALA A 238 11.24 8.26 6.63
CA ALA A 238 11.34 8.72 8.01
C ALA A 238 10.56 10.01 8.30
N THR A 239 10.32 10.84 7.30
CA THR A 239 9.67 12.15 7.48
C THR A 239 8.17 12.11 7.22
N PHE A 240 7.73 11.38 6.20
CA PHE A 240 6.30 11.32 5.84
C PHE A 240 5.80 9.91 5.49
N GLY A 241 6.56 8.86 5.82
CA GLY A 241 6.08 7.48 5.70
C GLY A 241 5.99 6.96 4.27
N MET A 242 6.73 7.58 3.33
CA MET A 242 6.69 7.31 1.90
C MET A 242 6.75 5.80 1.56
N SER A 243 5.62 5.13 1.33
CA SER A 243 5.61 3.68 1.11
C SER A 243 5.07 3.38 -0.28
N GLU A 244 3.87 3.86 -0.56
CA GLU A 244 3.15 3.70 -1.82
C GLU A 244 3.75 4.57 -2.93
N GLU A 245 4.24 5.76 -2.59
CA GLU A 245 4.83 6.68 -3.57
C GLU A 245 6.16 6.16 -4.11
N VAL A 246 6.78 5.18 -3.46
CA VAL A 246 8.07 4.60 -3.88
C VAL A 246 7.94 3.73 -5.13
N ILE A 247 6.77 3.11 -5.32
CA ILE A 247 6.49 2.21 -6.45
C ILE A 247 6.81 2.89 -7.79
N PRO A 248 6.34 4.12 -8.08
CA PRO A 248 6.72 4.81 -9.30
C PRO A 248 8.22 5.06 -9.47
N PHE A 249 8.94 5.38 -8.40
CA PHE A 249 10.37 5.61 -8.50
C PHE A 249 11.15 4.35 -8.84
N ALA A 250 10.67 3.17 -8.41
CA ALA A 250 11.29 1.90 -8.77
C ALA A 250 11.32 1.69 -10.29
N MET A 251 10.27 2.11 -11.02
CA MET A 251 10.22 2.02 -12.49
C MET A 251 11.35 2.82 -13.18
N ILE A 252 11.75 3.96 -12.61
CA ILE A 252 12.87 4.77 -13.12
C ILE A 252 14.21 4.21 -12.62
N MET A 253 14.26 3.79 -11.36
CA MET A 253 15.51 3.38 -10.73
C MET A 253 16.01 2.04 -11.26
N VAL A 254 15.14 1.11 -11.66
CA VAL A 254 15.57 -0.16 -12.26
C VAL A 254 16.48 0.05 -13.46
N PRO A 255 16.08 0.74 -14.55
CA PRO A 255 16.97 0.96 -15.69
C PRO A 255 18.21 1.81 -15.32
N PHE A 256 18.09 2.79 -14.41
CA PHE A 256 19.23 3.59 -13.96
C PHE A 256 20.29 2.76 -13.24
N VAL A 257 19.87 1.95 -12.27
CA VAL A 257 20.76 1.12 -11.44
C VAL A 257 21.39 0.01 -12.27
N ILE A 258 20.63 -0.58 -13.20
CA ILE A 258 21.16 -1.53 -14.18
C ILE A 258 22.19 -0.87 -15.11
N ALA A 259 21.95 0.37 -15.55
CA ALA A 259 22.92 1.13 -16.35
C ALA A 259 24.24 1.43 -15.60
N LEU A 260 24.21 1.48 -14.27
CA LEU A 260 25.40 1.58 -13.42
C LEU A 260 26.11 0.23 -13.19
N GLY A 261 25.59 -0.86 -13.78
CA GLY A 261 26.14 -2.21 -13.71
C GLY A 261 25.66 -3.05 -12.52
N TYR A 262 24.64 -2.60 -11.80
CA TYR A 262 24.01 -3.37 -10.71
C TYR A 262 22.76 -4.12 -11.24
N ASP A 263 21.94 -4.68 -10.35
CA ASP A 263 20.69 -5.40 -10.71
C ASP A 263 19.43 -4.66 -10.23
N SER A 264 18.27 -5.16 -10.67
CA SER A 264 16.96 -4.66 -10.25
C SER A 264 16.69 -4.85 -8.75
N ILE A 265 17.32 -5.83 -8.08
CA ILE A 265 17.23 -5.99 -6.62
C ILE A 265 17.85 -4.78 -5.91
N VAL A 266 19.03 -4.33 -6.33
CA VAL A 266 19.63 -3.09 -5.80
C VAL A 266 18.70 -1.89 -6.06
N ALA A 267 18.03 -1.84 -7.21
CA ALA A 267 17.10 -0.76 -7.53
C ALA A 267 15.87 -0.72 -6.61
N VAL A 268 15.26 -1.87 -6.33
CA VAL A 268 14.16 -2.00 -5.35
C VAL A 268 14.66 -1.73 -3.94
N THR A 269 15.90 -2.10 -3.63
CA THR A 269 16.49 -1.89 -2.31
C THR A 269 16.76 -0.40 -2.04
N VAL A 270 17.33 0.33 -3.01
CA VAL A 270 17.62 1.76 -2.88
C VAL A 270 16.37 2.63 -2.87
N THR A 271 15.25 2.10 -3.35
CA THR A 271 13.95 2.77 -3.34
C THR A 271 13.10 2.30 -2.16
N PHE A 272 12.46 1.13 -2.29
CA PHE A 272 11.46 0.62 -1.36
C PHE A 272 12.05 0.29 0.01
N VAL A 273 13.10 -0.55 0.07
CA VAL A 273 13.70 -0.96 1.34
C VAL A 273 14.28 0.24 2.09
N ALA A 274 14.94 1.15 1.37
CA ALA A 274 15.45 2.40 1.95
C ALA A 274 14.35 3.19 2.66
N SER A 275 13.20 3.34 2.01
CA SER A 275 12.06 4.04 2.58
C SER A 275 11.48 3.32 3.80
N GLN A 276 11.33 1.99 3.75
CA GLN A 276 10.85 1.21 4.89
C GLN A 276 11.81 1.27 6.09
N VAL A 277 13.12 1.26 5.86
CA VAL A 277 14.13 1.49 6.91
C VAL A 277 13.96 2.86 7.55
N GLY A 278 13.71 3.88 6.72
CA GLY A 278 13.40 5.23 7.17
C GLY A 278 12.16 5.28 8.06
N ASN A 279 11.05 4.72 7.59
CA ASN A 279 9.78 4.69 8.31
C ASN A 279 9.91 3.94 9.64
N ALA A 280 10.57 2.78 9.65
CA ALA A 280 10.81 1.98 10.85
C ALA A 280 11.63 2.71 11.93
N THR A 281 12.49 3.64 11.53
CA THR A 281 13.33 4.45 12.43
C THR A 281 12.92 5.92 12.46
N SER A 282 11.69 6.23 12.07
CA SER A 282 11.19 7.59 11.94
C SER A 282 11.30 8.39 13.24
N TRP A 283 11.68 9.67 13.12
CA TRP A 283 11.69 10.61 14.23
C TRP A 283 10.57 11.66 14.17
N MET A 284 9.90 11.82 13.02
CA MET A 284 8.94 12.90 12.81
C MET A 284 7.72 12.54 11.95
N SER A 285 7.53 11.28 11.56
CA SER A 285 6.39 10.90 10.70
C SER A 285 5.06 11.30 11.33
N PRO A 286 4.23 12.12 10.65
CA PRO A 286 2.93 12.53 11.16
C PRO A 286 1.92 11.38 11.18
N PHE A 287 2.15 10.32 10.38
CA PHE A 287 1.22 9.19 10.23
C PHE A 287 1.46 8.05 11.21
N SER A 288 2.67 7.95 11.78
CA SER A 288 3.02 6.89 12.73
C SER A 288 3.43 7.47 14.07
N VAL A 289 4.56 8.19 14.09
CA VAL A 289 5.18 8.66 15.34
C VAL A 289 4.30 9.69 16.06
N ALA A 290 3.78 10.70 15.35
CA ALA A 290 2.97 11.73 15.98
C ALA A 290 1.65 11.17 16.55
N ILE A 291 0.99 10.26 15.82
CA ILE A 291 -0.24 9.61 16.27
C ILE A 291 0.03 8.76 17.51
N ALA A 292 1.08 7.93 17.49
CA ALA A 292 1.44 7.09 18.63
C ALA A 292 1.78 7.94 19.87
N GLN A 293 2.44 9.09 19.70
CA GLN A 293 2.73 10.03 20.78
C GLN A 293 1.44 10.68 21.34
N GLY A 294 0.52 11.06 20.47
CA GLY A 294 -0.81 11.57 20.86
C GLY A 294 -1.59 10.56 21.69
N ILE A 295 -1.68 9.31 21.23
CA ILE A 295 -2.33 8.21 21.97
C ILE A 295 -1.63 7.95 23.31
N SER A 296 -0.30 8.02 23.34
CA SER A 296 0.50 7.81 24.56
C SER A 296 0.52 9.01 25.52
N GLY A 297 -0.14 10.12 25.17
CA GLY A 297 -0.18 11.34 25.99
C GLY A 297 1.17 12.04 26.16
N ILE A 298 2.15 11.79 25.28
CA ILE A 298 3.49 12.41 25.34
C ILE A 298 3.64 13.50 24.27
N PRO A 299 4.45 14.55 24.51
CA PRO A 299 4.62 15.62 23.53
C PRO A 299 5.07 15.10 22.15
N VAL A 300 4.47 15.64 21.10
CA VAL A 300 4.86 15.36 19.71
C VAL A 300 6.33 15.74 19.50
N LEU A 301 7.07 14.90 18.75
CA LEU A 301 8.54 15.00 18.57
C LEU A 301 9.39 14.79 19.82
N SER A 302 8.81 14.35 20.96
CA SER A 302 9.60 13.89 22.10
C SER A 302 10.58 12.78 21.68
N GLY A 303 11.86 12.93 22.07
CA GLY A 303 12.91 11.98 21.72
C GLY A 303 13.42 12.07 20.28
N ALA A 304 13.05 13.08 19.49
CA ALA A 304 13.44 13.21 18.09
C ALA A 304 14.96 13.16 17.86
N SER A 305 15.76 13.81 18.71
CA SER A 305 17.23 13.81 18.58
C SER A 305 17.82 12.40 18.68
N PHE A 306 17.34 11.58 19.62
CA PHE A 306 17.77 10.18 19.76
C PHE A 306 17.35 9.36 18.54
N ARG A 307 16.09 9.50 18.11
CA ARG A 307 15.57 8.78 16.93
C ARG A 307 16.31 9.16 15.65
N LEU A 308 16.71 10.42 15.49
CA LEU A 308 17.50 10.88 14.34
C LEU A 308 18.88 10.19 14.30
N VAL A 309 19.54 10.02 15.45
CA VAL A 309 20.78 9.24 15.54
C VAL A 309 20.56 7.78 15.17
N VAL A 310 19.48 7.16 15.68
CA VAL A 310 19.12 5.78 15.35
C VAL A 310 18.85 5.63 13.85
N TRP A 311 18.05 6.52 13.27
CA TRP A 311 17.78 6.56 11.84
C TRP A 311 19.07 6.61 11.03
N PHE A 312 19.97 7.53 11.37
CA PHE A 312 21.23 7.68 10.65
C PHE A 312 22.08 6.41 10.70
N VAL A 313 22.23 5.80 11.89
CA VAL A 313 23.03 4.58 12.08
C VAL A 313 22.44 3.39 11.33
N VAL A 314 21.12 3.17 11.45
CA VAL A 314 20.44 2.05 10.79
C VAL A 314 20.44 2.23 9.27
N THR A 315 20.23 3.45 8.79
CA THR A 315 20.27 3.79 7.36
C THR A 315 21.67 3.58 6.79
N ALA A 316 22.72 4.03 7.50
CA ALA A 316 24.11 3.81 7.09
C ALA A 316 24.46 2.32 7.02
N ALA A 317 24.03 1.53 8.01
CA ALA A 317 24.25 0.09 8.03
C ALA A 317 23.54 -0.61 6.87
N ALA A 318 22.26 -0.27 6.62
CA ALA A 318 21.47 -0.83 5.52
C ALA A 318 22.05 -0.46 4.15
N ALA A 319 22.44 0.81 3.96
CA ALA A 319 23.10 1.27 2.75
C ALA A 319 24.45 0.57 2.53
N GLY A 320 25.23 0.35 3.60
CA GLY A 320 26.47 -0.41 3.55
C GLY A 320 26.27 -1.86 3.12
N TYR A 321 25.24 -2.53 3.65
CA TYR A 321 24.88 -3.90 3.25
C TYR A 321 24.41 -3.97 1.80
N MET A 322 23.58 -3.03 1.36
CA MET A 322 23.14 -2.92 -0.04
C MET A 322 24.33 -2.71 -0.98
N MET A 323 25.29 -1.85 -0.61
CA MET A 323 26.51 -1.68 -1.39
C MET A 323 27.39 -2.92 -1.41
N TYR A 324 27.49 -3.66 -0.29
CA TYR A 324 28.22 -4.92 -0.27
C TYR A 324 27.64 -5.93 -1.27
N TYR A 325 26.31 -6.10 -1.28
CA TYR A 325 25.62 -6.93 -2.26
C TYR A 325 25.80 -6.39 -3.69
N GLY A 326 25.53 -5.10 -3.89
CA GLY A 326 25.62 -4.46 -5.20
C GLY A 326 27.02 -4.54 -5.81
N GLU A 327 28.08 -4.36 -5.02
CA GLU A 327 29.46 -4.50 -5.49
C GLU A 327 29.81 -5.94 -5.89
N LYS A 328 29.20 -6.94 -5.25
CA LYS A 328 29.35 -8.35 -5.63
C LYS A 328 28.70 -8.60 -7.00
N VAL A 329 27.47 -8.11 -7.21
CA VAL A 329 26.76 -8.21 -8.48
C VAL A 329 27.47 -7.44 -9.59
N ARG A 330 27.91 -6.20 -9.33
CA ARG A 330 28.59 -5.41 -10.36
C ARG A 330 29.89 -6.04 -10.84
N LYS A 331 30.64 -6.69 -9.94
CA LYS A 331 31.88 -7.40 -10.31
C LYS A 331 31.61 -8.73 -11.03
N ASN A 332 30.50 -9.39 -10.72
CA ASN A 332 30.08 -10.62 -11.37
C ASN A 332 28.55 -10.67 -11.50
N PRO A 333 28.00 -10.14 -12.62
CA PRO A 333 26.55 -10.02 -12.81
C PRO A 333 25.79 -11.35 -12.75
N GLN A 334 26.43 -12.46 -13.11
CA GLN A 334 25.81 -13.80 -13.12
C GLN A 334 25.46 -14.33 -11.71
N ILE A 335 25.94 -13.68 -10.65
CA ILE A 335 25.56 -14.04 -9.28
C ILE A 335 24.14 -13.56 -8.95
N SER A 336 23.63 -12.55 -9.66
CA SER A 336 22.27 -12.06 -9.44
C SER A 336 21.25 -13.08 -9.93
N VAL A 337 20.25 -13.38 -9.10
CA VAL A 337 19.08 -14.18 -9.51
C VAL A 337 18.26 -13.47 -10.59
N MET A 338 18.40 -12.15 -10.69
CA MET A 338 17.74 -11.35 -11.72
C MET A 338 18.55 -11.25 -13.00
N TYR A 339 19.70 -11.95 -13.12
CA TYR A 339 20.58 -11.81 -14.28
C TYR A 339 19.82 -11.98 -15.60
N GLU A 340 19.03 -13.04 -15.78
CA GLU A 340 18.29 -13.28 -17.03
C GLU A 340 17.20 -12.22 -17.28
N LEU A 341 16.38 -11.92 -16.27
CA LEU A 341 15.26 -10.97 -16.38
C LEU A 341 15.74 -9.52 -16.63
N ASP A 342 16.82 -9.12 -15.96
CA ASP A 342 17.45 -7.81 -16.15
C ASP A 342 18.14 -7.68 -17.52
N GLY A 343 18.34 -8.80 -18.24
CA GLY A 343 18.85 -8.81 -19.61
C GLY A 343 18.07 -7.90 -20.53
N TYR A 344 16.74 -7.84 -20.38
CA TYR A 344 15.89 -6.91 -21.13
C TYR A 344 16.37 -5.45 -21.07
N PHE A 345 16.73 -4.97 -19.88
CA PHE A 345 17.20 -3.60 -19.70
C PHE A 345 18.64 -3.42 -20.18
N ARG A 346 19.52 -4.40 -19.96
CA ARG A 346 20.91 -4.36 -20.43
C ARG A 346 20.99 -4.34 -21.95
N ASP A 347 20.25 -5.21 -22.62
CA ASP A 347 20.21 -5.28 -24.08
C ASP A 347 19.66 -3.98 -24.68
N ARG A 348 18.64 -3.38 -24.06
CA ARG A 348 18.10 -2.08 -24.47
C ARG A 348 19.12 -0.95 -24.32
N ILE A 349 19.93 -0.98 -23.27
CA ILE A 349 21.02 -0.01 -23.04
C ILE A 349 22.14 -0.21 -24.07
N GLU A 350 22.53 -1.45 -24.38
CA GLU A 350 23.55 -1.77 -25.39
C GLU A 350 23.12 -1.44 -26.82
N GLN A 351 21.85 -1.64 -27.15
CA GLN A 351 21.27 -1.26 -28.45
C GLN A 351 21.17 0.25 -28.64
N SER A 352 21.23 1.03 -27.55
CA SER A 352 21.33 2.48 -27.62
C SER A 352 22.80 2.86 -27.79
N THR A 353 23.26 3.03 -29.04
CA THR A 353 24.64 3.43 -29.33
C THR A 353 25.03 4.69 -28.52
N GLU A 354 26.19 4.65 -27.84
CA GLU A 354 26.73 5.74 -27.00
C GLU A 354 26.75 7.12 -27.68
N GLU A 355 26.72 7.16 -29.02
CA GLU A 355 26.82 8.35 -29.85
C GLU A 355 25.48 9.10 -30.10
N ASP A 356 24.30 8.50 -29.91
CA ASP A 356 23.08 9.02 -30.57
C ASP A 356 21.98 9.65 -29.70
N ARG A 357 22.01 9.58 -28.36
CA ARG A 357 21.08 10.40 -27.53
C ARG A 357 21.74 11.69 -27.06
N LYS A 358 21.68 12.70 -27.92
CA LYS A 358 21.95 14.10 -27.54
C LYS A 358 20.99 14.48 -26.42
N PHE A 359 21.52 14.93 -25.29
CA PHE A 359 20.72 15.43 -24.17
C PHE A 359 20.14 16.80 -24.53
N THR A 360 18.92 16.81 -25.06
CA THR A 360 18.28 17.99 -25.65
C THR A 360 17.70 18.92 -24.58
N LEU A 361 17.20 20.09 -25.01
CA LEU A 361 16.44 20.97 -24.12
C LEU A 361 15.14 20.30 -23.66
N GLY A 362 14.47 19.52 -24.52
CA GLY A 362 13.25 18.81 -24.17
C GLY A 362 13.49 17.80 -23.03
N ASP A 363 14.58 17.02 -23.11
CA ASP A 363 14.95 16.07 -22.05
C ASP A 363 15.20 16.79 -20.71
N LYS A 364 15.90 17.93 -20.75
CA LYS A 364 16.16 18.75 -19.56
C LYS A 364 14.88 19.30 -18.94
N LEU A 365 13.95 19.78 -19.77
CA LEU A 365 12.68 20.32 -19.30
C LEU A 365 11.83 19.25 -18.64
N ILE A 366 11.77 18.04 -19.21
CA ILE A 366 11.06 16.91 -18.61
C ILE A 366 11.69 16.53 -17.26
N LEU A 367 13.00 16.36 -17.19
CA LEU A 367 13.66 16.00 -15.93
C LEU A 367 13.53 17.09 -14.85
N LEU A 368 13.54 18.37 -15.25
CA LEU A 368 13.35 19.50 -14.33
C LEU A 368 11.90 19.57 -13.83
N GLU A 369 10.94 19.33 -14.72
CA GLU A 369 9.53 19.28 -14.38
C GLU A 369 9.22 18.12 -13.43
N MET A 370 9.76 16.92 -13.70
CA MET A 370 9.68 15.80 -12.78
C MET A 370 10.22 16.18 -11.39
N LEU A 371 11.41 16.79 -11.32
CA LEU A 371 11.98 17.27 -10.06
C LEU A 371 11.07 18.28 -9.36
N ALA A 372 10.45 19.20 -10.11
CA ALA A 372 9.51 20.17 -9.55
C ALA A 372 8.26 19.49 -8.97
N VAL A 373 7.72 18.47 -9.64
CA VAL A 373 6.59 17.68 -9.12
C VAL A 373 7.00 16.90 -7.87
N LEU A 374 8.21 16.34 -7.81
CA LEU A 374 8.70 15.68 -6.60
C LEU A 374 8.76 16.63 -5.40
N ILE A 375 9.26 17.85 -5.59
CA ILE A 375 9.26 18.88 -4.56
C ILE A 375 7.81 19.25 -4.18
N TRP A 376 6.91 19.31 -5.16
CA TRP A 376 5.49 19.60 -4.94
C TRP A 376 4.77 18.49 -4.16
N ILE A 377 5.09 17.21 -4.39
CA ILE A 377 4.59 16.08 -3.61
C ILE A 377 5.07 16.20 -2.16
N ILE A 378 6.37 16.39 -1.93
CA ILE A 378 6.93 16.53 -0.58
C ILE A 378 6.27 17.69 0.17
N TRP A 379 6.14 18.85 -0.48
CA TRP A 379 5.45 19.99 0.10
C TRP A 379 3.96 19.71 0.36
N GLY A 380 3.28 19.06 -0.57
CA GLY A 380 1.86 18.72 -0.48
C GLY A 380 1.58 17.81 0.71
N VAL A 381 2.37 16.74 0.87
CA VAL A 381 2.23 15.80 1.98
C VAL A 381 2.58 16.48 3.31
N THR A 382 3.68 17.24 3.37
CA THR A 382 4.16 17.83 4.64
C THR A 382 3.41 19.08 5.11
N LYS A 383 2.82 19.87 4.20
CA LYS A 383 2.16 21.15 4.53
C LYS A 383 0.67 21.19 4.26
N LYS A 384 0.19 20.37 3.33
CA LYS A 384 -1.23 20.35 2.92
C LYS A 384 -1.92 19.03 3.24
N ALA A 385 -1.22 18.10 3.90
CA ALA A 385 -1.73 16.76 4.21
C ALA A 385 -2.31 16.06 2.97
N TYR A 386 -1.67 16.25 1.81
CA TYR A 386 -2.06 15.54 0.59
C TYR A 386 -1.97 14.05 0.81
N TYR A 387 -2.97 13.34 0.29
CA TYR A 387 -3.07 11.91 0.41
C TYR A 387 -3.21 11.29 -0.99
N ILE A 388 -3.67 10.05 -1.04
CA ILE A 388 -3.72 9.22 -2.25
C ILE A 388 -4.30 9.98 -3.47
N PRO A 389 -5.46 10.67 -3.41
CA PRO A 389 -6.03 11.33 -4.59
C PRO A 389 -5.20 12.51 -5.11
N GLU A 390 -4.68 13.34 -4.21
CA GLU A 390 -3.86 14.50 -4.58
C GLU A 390 -2.55 14.05 -5.20
N ILE A 391 -1.90 13.03 -4.61
CA ILE A 391 -0.65 12.46 -5.12
C ILE A 391 -0.87 11.84 -6.50
N ALA A 392 -1.94 11.06 -6.70
CA ALA A 392 -2.30 10.51 -8.00
C ALA A 392 -2.45 11.63 -9.05
N SER A 393 -3.11 12.73 -8.67
CA SER A 393 -3.30 13.89 -9.54
C SER A 393 -1.98 14.59 -9.89
N GLN A 394 -1.04 14.70 -8.94
CA GLN A 394 0.30 15.25 -9.18
C GLN A 394 1.10 14.39 -10.16
N PHE A 395 1.05 13.07 -10.03
CA PHE A 395 1.66 12.15 -11.00
C PHE A 395 0.99 12.23 -12.38
N PHE A 396 -0.34 12.40 -12.44
CA PHE A 396 -1.04 12.66 -13.70
C PHE A 396 -0.54 13.93 -14.40
N VAL A 397 -0.46 15.04 -13.65
CA VAL A 397 0.07 16.31 -14.16
C VAL A 397 1.49 16.12 -14.68
N MET A 398 2.33 15.38 -13.96
CA MET A 398 3.70 15.09 -14.39
C MET A 398 3.75 14.39 -15.75
N GLY A 399 2.99 13.30 -15.91
CA GLY A 399 2.91 12.58 -17.17
C GLY A 399 2.37 13.45 -18.32
N LEU A 400 1.33 14.24 -18.05
CA LEU A 400 0.70 15.11 -19.04
C LEU A 400 1.65 16.23 -19.50
N VAL A 401 2.30 16.93 -18.57
CA VAL A 401 3.23 18.01 -18.90
C VAL A 401 4.45 17.46 -19.62
N ALA A 402 5.02 16.33 -19.17
CA ALA A 402 6.11 15.65 -19.87
C ALA A 402 5.72 15.25 -21.30
N GLY A 403 4.50 14.73 -21.48
CA GLY A 403 3.93 14.41 -22.80
C GLY A 403 3.80 15.63 -23.70
N ILE A 404 3.27 16.74 -23.19
CA ILE A 404 3.15 18.01 -23.94
C ILE A 404 4.54 18.51 -24.37
N ILE A 405 5.51 18.52 -23.45
CA ILE A 405 6.90 18.89 -23.78
C ILE A 405 7.44 17.98 -24.87
N ALA A 406 7.27 16.67 -24.75
CA ALA A 406 7.74 15.70 -25.73
C ALA A 406 7.09 15.87 -27.11
N VAL A 407 5.80 16.21 -27.19
CA VAL A 407 5.13 16.54 -28.46
C VAL A 407 5.68 17.82 -29.09
N ILE A 408 5.87 18.89 -28.30
CA ILE A 408 6.40 20.17 -28.78
C ILE A 408 7.83 20.01 -29.33
N PHE A 409 8.68 19.30 -28.59
CA PHE A 409 10.08 19.07 -28.96
C PHE A 409 10.28 17.85 -29.87
N LYS A 410 9.20 17.15 -30.25
CA LYS A 410 9.20 15.92 -31.07
C LYS A 410 10.15 14.84 -30.54
N LEU A 411 10.25 14.71 -29.22
CA LEU A 411 11.12 13.73 -28.57
C LEU A 411 10.67 12.32 -28.92
N ASN A 412 11.59 11.48 -29.41
CA ASN A 412 11.32 10.12 -29.89
C ASN A 412 10.09 9.99 -30.82
N GLY A 413 9.81 11.02 -31.62
CA GLY A 413 8.66 11.04 -32.54
C GLY A 413 7.30 11.07 -31.84
N MET A 414 7.23 11.60 -30.61
CA MET A 414 5.98 11.65 -29.86
C MET A 414 4.93 12.54 -30.56
N THR A 415 3.73 11.98 -30.70
CA THR A 415 2.51 12.66 -31.16
C THR A 415 1.45 12.61 -30.06
N ILE A 416 0.35 13.35 -30.22
CA ILE A 416 -0.76 13.31 -29.25
C ILE A 416 -1.34 11.89 -29.11
N ASN A 417 -1.46 11.17 -30.23
CA ASN A 417 -1.95 9.78 -30.22
C ASN A 417 -0.95 8.83 -29.56
N GLU A 418 0.35 9.04 -29.78
CA GLU A 418 1.40 8.27 -29.10
C GLU A 418 1.41 8.55 -27.59
N MET A 419 1.13 9.78 -27.17
CA MET A 419 1.00 10.12 -25.75
C MET A 419 -0.15 9.31 -25.12
N ALA A 420 -1.33 9.30 -25.75
CA ALA A 420 -2.48 8.53 -25.27
C ALA A 420 -2.22 7.00 -25.25
N SER A 421 -1.63 6.45 -26.32
CA SER A 421 -1.30 5.01 -26.38
C SER A 421 -0.19 4.63 -25.40
N SER A 422 0.71 5.55 -25.05
CA SER A 422 1.74 5.34 -24.04
C SER A 422 1.16 5.35 -22.63
N PHE A 423 0.16 6.20 -22.37
CA PHE A 423 -0.60 6.16 -21.13
C PHE A 423 -1.29 4.81 -20.95
N GLN A 424 -2.02 4.34 -21.97
CA GLN A 424 -2.70 3.05 -21.92
C GLN A 424 -1.75 1.87 -21.67
N ARG A 425 -0.58 1.86 -22.33
CA ARG A 425 0.45 0.84 -22.10
C ARG A 425 0.99 0.89 -20.67
N GLY A 426 1.28 2.09 -20.16
CA GLY A 426 1.74 2.25 -18.78
C GLY A 426 0.72 1.80 -17.74
N VAL A 427 -0.58 2.03 -17.99
CA VAL A 427 -1.67 1.48 -17.16
C VAL A 427 -1.66 -0.04 -17.21
N ALA A 428 -1.53 -0.64 -18.41
CA ALA A 428 -1.52 -2.09 -18.58
C ALA A 428 -0.34 -2.76 -17.87
N ASP A 429 0.84 -2.14 -17.90
CA ASP A 429 2.05 -2.64 -17.22
C ASP A 429 1.89 -2.72 -15.70
N LEU A 430 1.05 -1.86 -15.10
CA LEU A 430 0.76 -1.87 -13.66
C LEU A 430 -0.58 -2.49 -13.29
N ALA A 431 -1.39 -2.92 -14.25
CA ALA A 431 -2.69 -3.53 -13.99
C ALA A 431 -2.57 -4.78 -13.13
N GLY A 432 -1.52 -5.59 -13.34
CA GLY A 432 -1.27 -6.80 -12.54
C GLY A 432 -0.84 -6.53 -11.09
N THR A 433 -0.42 -5.31 -10.77
CA THR A 433 -0.11 -4.89 -9.39
C THR A 433 -1.34 -4.27 -8.72
N ALA A 434 -2.21 -3.64 -9.51
CA ALA A 434 -3.43 -2.99 -9.04
C ALA A 434 -4.57 -4.00 -8.76
N VAL A 435 -4.63 -5.10 -9.52
CA VAL A 435 -5.57 -6.22 -9.35
C VAL A 435 -4.88 -7.33 -8.58
#